data_AF-A0A0F8WVK9-F1
#
_entry.id   AF-A0A0F8WVK9-F1
#
_cell.length_a   1.000
_cell.length_b   1.000
_cell.length_c   1.000
_cell.angle_alpha   90.00
_cell.angle_beta   90.00
_cell.angle_gamma   90.00
#
_symmetry.space_group_name_H-M   'P 1'
#
loop_
_entity.id
_entity.type
_entity.pdbx_description
1 polymer ?
#
loop_
_entity_poly.entity_id
_entity_poly.type
_entity_poly.pdbx_seq_one_letter_code
_entity_poly.pdbx_strand_id
1 'polypeptide(L)'
;IRVQLSAAHSREDLLAAYRVLAGRIGYTHWKDVRLVDGELEYCALGDGISDWPPVVRALLADGYDGYWAMEYEEPADVEAGMRKCIQVVTAAAGD
;
A
#
# COMPACT_ATOMS: atom_id res chain seq x y z
N ILE A 1 -8.81 18.68 6.22
CA ILE A 1 -9.93 17.78 5.88
C ILE A 1 -9.48 16.37 6.29
N ARG A 2 -10.06 15.77 7.33
CA ARG A 2 -9.79 14.37 7.67
C ARG A 2 -10.69 13.53 6.78
N VAL A 3 -10.14 12.88 5.76
CA VAL A 3 -10.88 11.90 4.97
C VAL A 3 -11.03 10.67 5.87
N GLN A 4 -12.23 10.48 6.39
CA GLN A 4 -12.56 9.28 7.16
C GLN A 4 -12.66 8.13 6.15
N LEU A 5 -11.67 7.23 6.16
CA LEU A 5 -11.62 6.01 5.33
C LEU A 5 -12.75 5.07 5.78
N SER A 6 -14.00 5.40 5.45
CA SER A 6 -15.18 4.62 5.88
C SER A 6 -15.20 3.21 5.26
N ALA A 7 -14.47 3.01 4.17
CA ALA A 7 -14.46 1.78 3.40
C ALA A 7 -13.36 0.79 3.77
N ALA A 8 -12.19 1.19 4.28
CA ALA A 8 -11.09 0.26 4.55
C ALA A 8 -11.44 -0.76 5.65
N HIS A 9 -11.04 -2.03 5.50
CA HIS A 9 -11.34 -3.11 6.46
C HIS A 9 -11.00 -2.74 7.92
N SER A 10 -9.83 -2.12 8.15
CA SER A 10 -9.41 -1.64 9.48
C SER A 10 -9.75 -0.17 9.75
N ARG A 11 -10.07 0.62 8.72
CA ARG A 11 -10.30 2.08 8.76
C ARG A 11 -9.11 2.87 9.34
N GLU A 12 -7.91 2.32 9.25
CA GLU A 12 -6.69 2.94 9.75
C GLU A 12 -6.03 3.83 8.70
N ASP A 13 -5.36 4.88 9.15
CA ASP A 13 -4.43 5.65 8.34
C ASP A 13 -3.09 4.90 8.27
N LEU A 14 -2.66 4.53 7.07
CA LEU A 14 -1.48 3.68 6.85
C LEU A 14 -0.20 4.26 7.45
N LEU A 15 0.00 5.58 7.29
CA LEU A 15 1.21 6.24 7.79
C LEU A 15 1.17 6.38 9.31
N ALA A 16 0.00 6.62 9.90
CA ALA A 16 -0.18 6.64 11.35
C ALA A 16 0.05 5.24 11.95
N ALA A 17 -0.49 4.19 11.34
CA ALA A 17 -0.28 2.81 11.74
C ALA A 17 1.22 2.44 11.66
N TYR A 18 1.87 2.79 10.54
CA TYR A 18 3.32 2.65 10.39
C TYR A 18 4.09 3.30 11.55
N ARG A 19 3.78 4.56 11.89
CA ARG A 19 4.47 5.31 12.95
C ARG A 19 4.34 4.65 14.33
N VAL A 20 3.22 4.00 14.61
CA VAL A 20 3.03 3.22 15.86
C VAL A 20 3.93 1.98 15.89
N LEU A 21 4.21 1.39 14.72
CA LEU A 21 5.01 0.17 14.55
C LEU A 21 6.49 0.44 14.22
N ALA A 22 6.90 1.71 14.09
CA ALA A 22 8.26 2.08 13.69
C ALA A 22 9.33 1.36 14.54
N GLY A 23 10.34 0.81 13.87
CA GLY A 23 11.39 0.00 14.49
C GLY A 23 10.99 -1.44 14.86
N ARG A 24 9.77 -1.88 14.55
CA ARG A 24 9.28 -3.26 14.81
C ARG A 24 8.88 -4.02 13.54
N ILE A 25 8.99 -3.40 12.37
CA ILE A 25 8.56 -3.96 11.09
C ILE A 25 9.68 -4.82 10.51
N GLY A 26 9.51 -6.14 10.51
CA GLY A 26 10.44 -7.09 9.89
C GLY A 26 10.02 -7.56 8.49
N TYR A 27 8.75 -7.37 8.12
CA TYR A 27 8.17 -7.87 6.86
C TYR A 27 6.91 -7.07 6.51
N THR A 28 6.60 -6.93 5.21
CA THR A 28 5.48 -6.11 4.73
C THR A 28 4.75 -6.82 3.60
N HIS A 29 3.42 -6.69 3.58
CA HIS A 29 2.56 -7.07 2.45
C HIS A 29 1.98 -5.79 1.83
N TRP A 30 2.05 -5.68 0.51
CA TRP A 30 1.59 -4.50 -0.22
C TRP A 30 0.42 -4.87 -1.12
N LYS A 31 -0.78 -4.49 -0.69
CA LYS A 31 -2.05 -4.72 -1.39
C LYS A 31 -2.88 -3.45 -1.35
N ASP A 32 -3.74 -3.24 -2.33
CA ASP A 32 -4.64 -2.07 -2.33
C ASP A 32 -6.08 -2.48 -2.58
N VAL A 33 -6.99 -1.59 -2.23
CA VAL A 33 -8.43 -1.75 -2.44
C VAL A 33 -9.04 -0.47 -2.98
N ARG A 34 -10.02 -0.60 -3.86
CA ARG A 34 -10.87 0.49 -4.35
C ARG A 34 -12.29 0.31 -3.82
N LEU A 35 -13.03 1.40 -3.73
CA LEU A 35 -14.45 1.38 -3.38
C LEU A 35 -15.28 1.33 -4.69
N VAL A 36 -16.03 0.26 -4.88
CA VAL A 36 -16.95 0.07 -6.02
C VAL A 36 -18.33 -0.22 -5.46
N ASP A 37 -19.31 0.63 -5.78
CA ASP A 37 -20.71 0.48 -5.34
C ASP A 37 -20.89 0.27 -3.82
N GLY A 38 -19.99 0.82 -3.01
CA GLY A 38 -20.04 0.72 -1.55
C GLY A 38 -19.27 -0.48 -0.96
N GLU A 39 -18.76 -1.37 -1.81
CA GLU A 39 -17.96 -2.53 -1.42
C GLU A 39 -16.47 -2.33 -1.74
N LEU A 40 -15.60 -2.99 -0.96
CA LEU A 40 -14.18 -3.01 -1.25
C LEU A 40 -13.84 -4.10 -2.26
N GLU A 41 -13.12 -3.72 -3.30
CA GLU A 41 -12.53 -4.65 -4.26
C GLU A 41 -11.01 -4.51 -4.28
N TYR A 42 -10.29 -5.63 -4.40
CA TYR A 42 -8.84 -5.60 -4.57
C TYR A 42 -8.44 -4.96 -5.90
N CYS A 43 -7.33 -4.25 -5.90
CA CYS A 43 -6.78 -3.64 -7.10
C CYS A 43 -5.24 -3.52 -7.01
N ALA A 44 -4.63 -3.07 -8.10
CA ALA A 44 -3.21 -2.76 -8.10
C ALA A 44 -2.94 -1.56 -7.18
N LEU A 45 -1.71 -1.47 -6.64
CA LEU A 45 -1.30 -0.29 -5.89
C LEU A 45 -1.49 0.96 -6.76
N GLY A 46 -2.00 2.03 -6.15
CA GLY A 46 -2.20 3.32 -6.81
C GLY A 46 -3.49 3.43 -7.63
N ASP A 47 -4.24 2.34 -7.80
CA ASP A 47 -5.64 2.37 -8.27
C ASP A 47 -6.64 2.40 -7.11
N GLY A 48 -6.17 2.13 -5.89
CA GLY A 48 -7.00 2.06 -4.71
C GLY A 48 -7.04 3.37 -3.93
N ILE A 49 -7.56 3.27 -2.71
CA ILE A 49 -7.76 4.39 -1.79
C ILE A 49 -6.54 4.66 -0.90
N SER A 50 -5.52 3.78 -0.95
CA SER A 50 -4.33 3.85 -0.11
C SER A 50 -3.31 4.85 -0.65
N ASP A 51 -2.77 5.71 0.23
CA ASP A 51 -1.64 6.60 -0.11
C ASP A 51 -0.30 5.93 0.23
N TRP A 52 0.24 5.16 -0.71
CA TRP A 52 1.47 4.38 -0.54
C TRP A 52 2.78 5.17 -0.50
N PRO A 53 3.01 6.18 -1.36
CA PRO A 53 4.32 6.83 -1.45
C PRO A 53 4.85 7.39 -0.10
N PRO A 54 4.05 8.00 0.79
CA PRO A 54 4.52 8.41 2.11
C PRO A 54 4.99 7.26 2.99
N VAL A 55 4.34 6.08 2.91
CA VAL A 55 4.71 4.89 3.70
C VAL A 55 6.02 4.30 3.19
N VAL A 56 6.19 4.19 1.87
CA VAL A 56 7.46 3.76 1.24
C VAL A 56 8.61 4.65 1.71
N ARG A 57 8.44 5.98 1.60
CA ARG A 57 9.48 6.93 2.02
C ARG A 57 9.78 6.86 3.51
N ALA A 58 8.78 6.61 4.36
CA ALA A 58 8.98 6.50 5.79
C ALA A 58 9.76 5.22 6.16
N LEU A 59 9.40 4.08 5.57
CA LEU A 59 10.14 2.82 5.73
C LEU A 59 11.61 2.97 5.34
N LEU A 60 11.88 3.56 4.16
CA LEU A 60 13.23 3.79 3.69
C LEU A 60 14.01 4.78 4.58
N ALA A 61 13.37 5.86 5.01
CA ALA A 61 13.98 6.85 5.90
C ALA A 61 14.37 6.25 7.27
N ASP A 62 13.59 5.27 7.76
CA ASP A 62 13.87 4.56 9.00
C ASP A 62 14.80 3.34 8.79
N GLY A 63 15.34 3.17 7.59
CA GLY A 63 16.37 2.16 7.28
C GLY A 63 15.83 0.75 7.04
N TYR A 64 14.58 0.61 6.62
CA TYR A 64 14.02 -0.70 6.25
C TYR A 64 14.80 -1.32 5.09
N ASP A 65 15.36 -2.50 5.31
CA ASP A 65 16.16 -3.29 4.36
C ASP A 65 15.56 -4.67 4.05
N GLY A 66 14.31 -4.89 4.48
CA GLY A 66 13.58 -6.14 4.29
C GLY A 66 12.92 -6.30 2.92
N TYR A 67 12.10 -7.34 2.80
CA TYR A 67 11.38 -7.64 1.55
C TYR A 67 10.13 -6.77 1.36
N TRP A 68 9.98 -6.24 0.15
CA TRP A 68 8.78 -5.59 -0.35
C TRP A 68 7.86 -6.62 -1.00
N ALA A 69 7.09 -7.37 -0.20
CA ALA A 69 6.26 -8.44 -0.72
C ALA A 69 4.97 -7.88 -1.34
N MET A 70 4.95 -7.78 -2.67
CA MET A 70 3.75 -7.38 -3.41
C MET A 70 2.69 -8.48 -3.31
N GLU A 71 1.49 -8.11 -2.90
CA GLU A 71 0.34 -8.98 -2.78
C GLU A 71 -0.79 -8.42 -3.66
N TYR A 72 -0.79 -8.85 -4.93
CA TYR A 72 -1.82 -8.48 -5.89
C TYR A 72 -2.87 -9.60 -5.98
N GLU A 73 -4.13 -9.27 -5.72
CA GLU A 73 -5.23 -10.23 -5.51
C GLU A 73 -6.33 -10.17 -6.58
N GLU A 74 -6.05 -9.58 -7.75
CA GLU A 74 -6.97 -9.52 -8.88
C GLU A 74 -6.52 -10.48 -10.02
N PRO A 75 -7.23 -11.58 -10.29
CA PRO A 75 -6.80 -12.58 -11.26
C PRO A 75 -6.94 -12.14 -12.73
N ALA A 76 -7.75 -11.12 -13.04
CA ALA A 76 -8.06 -10.76 -14.43
C ALA A 76 -6.85 -10.23 -15.23
N ASP A 77 -5.86 -9.62 -14.56
CA ASP A 77 -4.66 -9.08 -15.20
C ASP A 77 -3.45 -9.08 -14.24
N VAL A 78 -2.92 -10.28 -13.96
CA VAL A 78 -1.82 -10.51 -13.02
C VAL A 78 -0.54 -9.78 -13.44
N GLU A 79 -0.19 -9.81 -14.73
CA GLU A 79 1.07 -9.22 -15.18
C GLU A 79 1.04 -7.69 -15.13
N ALA A 80 0.02 -7.05 -15.72
CA ALA A 80 0.00 -5.59 -15.75
C ALA A 80 -0.26 -5.01 -14.36
N GLY A 81 -1.13 -5.66 -13.58
CA GLY A 81 -1.40 -5.28 -12.19
C GLY A 81 -0.14 -5.34 -11.33
N MET A 82 0.60 -6.46 -11.37
CA MET A 82 1.85 -6.60 -10.62
C MET A 82 2.92 -5.60 -11.07
N ARG A 83 3.06 -5.35 -12.38
CA ARG A 83 4.00 -4.35 -12.91
C ARG A 83 3.70 -2.97 -12.35
N LYS A 84 2.43 -2.62 -12.25
CA LYS A 84 1.99 -1.35 -11.66
C LYS A 84 2.30 -1.27 -10.16
N CYS A 85 2.07 -2.35 -9.41
CA CYS A 85 2.44 -2.41 -7.99
C CYS A 85 3.93 -2.11 -7.78
N ILE A 86 4.80 -2.75 -8.57
CA ILE A 86 6.25 -2.51 -8.53
C ILE A 86 6.57 -1.05 -8.85
N GLN A 87 5.98 -0.49 -9.91
CA GLN A 87 6.21 0.90 -10.31
C GLN A 87 5.86 1.91 -9.22
N VAL A 88 4.77 1.71 -8.48
CA VAL A 88 4.38 2.60 -7.38
C VAL A 88 5.45 2.63 -6.28
N VAL A 89 5.99 1.46 -5.92
CA VAL A 89 7.02 1.35 -4.88
C VAL A 89 8.34 1.92 -5.37
N THR A 90 8.81 1.54 -6.56
CA THR A 90 10.12 2.00 -7.08
C THR A 90 10.12 3.51 -7.34
N ALA A 91 9.03 4.06 -7.90
CA ALA A 91 8.91 5.50 -8.10
C ALA A 91 8.92 6.28 -6.78
N ALA A 92 8.35 5.72 -5.71
CA ALA A 92 8.38 6.33 -4.37
C ALA A 92 9.74 6.18 -3.68
N ALA A 93 10.49 5.12 -4.00
CA ALA A 93 11.86 4.89 -3.54
C ALA A 93 12.89 5.81 -4.22
N GLY A 94 12.54 6.38 -5.38
CA GLY A 94 13.42 7.23 -6.18
C GLY A 94 14.27 6.46 -7.20
N ASP A 95 13.83 5.25 -7.56
CA ASP A 95 14.43 4.36 -8.56
C ASP A 95 13.81 4.55 -9.96
#